data_AF-A0A699ZZ34-F1
#
_entry.id   AF-A0A699ZZ34-F1
#
_cell.length_a   1.000
_cell.length_b   1.000
_cell.length_c   1.000
_cell.angle_alpha   90.00
_cell.angle_beta   90.00
_cell.angle_gamma   90.00
#
_symmetry.space_group_name_H-M   'P 1'
#
loop_
_entity.id
_entity.type
_entity.pdbx_description
1 polymer ?
#
loop_
_entity_poly.entity_id
_entity_poly.type
_entity_poly.pdbx_seq_one_letter_code
_entity_poly.pdbx_strand_id
1 'polypeptide(L)'
;MTKKVELPSLERRQRRPAGFWQMFNVWWRKELDNAGGIRPPTSAVRKWYQEYAEAVWPDASSRPCWRDCRVHAKCLKSTEEVKEYFRKYRCGKKPGANGTAQARGRAANESNSDSDADEDEDASNYTAGRVQPARQYADQVPAFPLGGLPGAAVLMHSLGRGQKLQASSAPTWTPVGMRAAATPLSLS
;
A
#
# COMPACT_ATOMS: atom_id res chain seq x y z
N MET A 1 -9.57 -43.13 23.29
CA MET A 1 -10.10 -41.78 23.59
C MET A 1 -8.99 -40.76 23.35
N THR A 2 -8.82 -40.32 22.10
CA THR A 2 -7.81 -39.33 21.73
C THR A 2 -8.37 -37.94 22.02
N LYS A 3 -7.84 -37.28 23.06
CA LYS A 3 -8.18 -35.89 23.36
C LYS A 3 -7.69 -35.03 22.20
N LYS A 4 -8.63 -34.42 21.48
CA LYS A 4 -8.36 -33.42 20.44
C LYS A 4 -7.66 -32.27 21.15
N VAL A 5 -6.35 -32.14 20.93
CA VAL A 5 -5.56 -31.00 21.42
C VAL A 5 -6.06 -29.81 20.61
N GLU A 6 -7.02 -29.07 21.17
CA GLU A 6 -7.35 -27.73 20.71
C GLU A 6 -6.10 -26.89 20.94
N LEU A 7 -5.27 -26.80 19.89
CA LEU A 7 -4.29 -25.74 19.79
C LEU A 7 -5.06 -24.44 20.04
N PRO A 8 -4.64 -23.62 21.03
CA PRO A 8 -5.30 -22.36 21.30
C PRO A 8 -5.36 -21.63 19.96
N SER A 9 -6.58 -21.34 19.52
CA SER A 9 -6.84 -20.68 18.25
C SER A 9 -5.85 -19.54 18.15
N LEU A 10 -4.93 -19.58 17.18
CA LEU A 10 -4.02 -18.49 16.87
C LEU A 10 -4.85 -17.22 16.94
N GLU A 11 -4.74 -16.49 18.05
CA GLU A 11 -5.56 -15.32 18.30
C GLU A 11 -5.43 -14.50 17.03
N ARG A 12 -6.55 -14.24 16.37
CA ARG A 12 -6.56 -13.59 15.05
C ARG A 12 -5.70 -12.36 15.22
N ARG A 13 -4.46 -12.37 14.70
CA ARG A 13 -3.47 -11.32 14.94
C ARG A 13 -4.21 -10.01 14.76
N GLN A 14 -4.38 -9.26 15.85
CA GLN A 14 -5.26 -8.12 15.84
C GLN A 14 -4.86 -7.25 14.65
N ARG A 15 -5.85 -6.91 13.83
CA ARG A 15 -5.56 -6.13 12.62
C ARG A 15 -4.94 -4.82 13.08
N ARG A 16 -3.77 -4.51 12.51
CA ARG A 16 -3.11 -3.22 12.75
C ARG A 16 -4.09 -2.09 12.37
N PRO A 17 -4.08 -0.96 13.09
CA PRO A 17 -4.98 0.15 12.80
C PRO A 17 -4.78 0.69 11.38
N ALA A 18 -5.82 1.34 10.84
CA ALA A 18 -5.71 2.01 9.55
C ALA A 18 -4.60 3.07 9.59
N GLY A 19 -3.78 3.15 8.54
CA GLY A 19 -2.66 4.11 8.49
C GLY A 19 -1.44 3.71 9.32
N PHE A 20 -1.41 2.52 9.94
CA PHE A 20 -0.25 2.04 10.72
C PHE A 20 1.10 2.18 9.98
N TRP A 21 1.11 1.89 8.67
CA TRP A 21 2.30 1.97 7.83
C TRP A 21 2.50 3.32 7.13
N GLN A 22 1.66 4.32 7.41
CA GLN A 22 1.59 5.54 6.60
C GLN A 22 2.90 6.31 6.60
N MET A 23 3.53 6.53 7.76
CA MET A 23 4.79 7.27 7.85
C MET A 23 5.93 6.55 7.12
N PHE A 24 6.01 5.24 7.28
CA PHE A 24 6.96 4.42 6.52
C PHE A 24 6.72 4.50 5.01
N ASN A 25 5.46 4.41 4.57
CA ASN A 25 5.10 4.49 3.15
C ASN A 25 5.45 5.85 2.54
N VAL A 26 5.28 6.94 3.29
CA VAL A 26 5.63 8.30 2.86
C VAL A 26 7.14 8.42 2.66
N TRP A 27 7.92 8.00 3.67
CA TRP A 27 9.38 7.99 3.55
C TRP A 27 9.86 7.11 2.39
N TRP A 28 9.36 5.87 2.30
CA TRP A 28 9.80 4.92 1.28
C TRP A 28 9.56 5.43 -0.14
N ARG A 29 8.41 6.09 -0.39
CA ARG A 29 8.10 6.69 -1.68
C ARG A 29 8.96 7.91 -1.99
N LYS A 30 9.21 8.77 -0.99
CA LYS A 30 10.13 9.90 -1.16
C LYS A 30 11.52 9.41 -1.56
N GLU A 31 11.99 8.34 -0.92
CA GLU A 31 13.29 7.75 -1.23
C GLU A 31 13.32 7.10 -2.62
N LEU A 32 12.23 6.45 -3.02
CA LEU A 32 12.05 5.91 -4.38
C LEU A 32 12.13 7.03 -5.43
N ASP A 33 11.45 8.15 -5.19
CA ASP A 33 11.44 9.31 -6.09
C ASP A 33 12.83 9.96 -6.17
N ASN A 34 13.52 10.09 -5.03
CA ASN A 34 14.88 10.62 -4.95
C ASN A 34 15.89 9.75 -5.73
N ALA A 35 15.73 8.43 -5.67
CA ALA A 35 16.60 7.47 -6.36
C ALA A 35 16.21 7.25 -7.83
N GLY A 36 15.30 8.04 -8.39
CA GLY A 36 14.89 7.94 -9.80
C GLY A 36 14.06 6.70 -10.12
N GLY A 37 13.29 6.18 -9.16
CA GLY A 37 12.46 4.98 -9.31
C GLY A 37 13.15 3.69 -8.87
N ILE A 38 14.40 3.77 -8.40
CA ILE A 38 15.14 2.62 -7.89
C ILE A 38 14.73 2.37 -6.43
N ARG A 39 14.40 1.11 -6.10
CA ARG A 39 13.97 0.75 -4.74
C ARG A 39 15.10 1.03 -3.73
N PRO A 40 14.79 1.61 -2.56
CA PRO A 40 15.79 1.82 -1.51
C PRO A 40 16.45 0.50 -1.08
N PRO A 41 17.77 0.47 -0.89
CA PRO A 41 18.47 -0.74 -0.47
C PRO A 41 18.08 -1.13 0.96
N THR A 42 18.24 -2.41 1.30
CA THR A 42 17.89 -2.95 2.63
C THR A 42 18.59 -2.20 3.77
N SER A 43 19.81 -1.71 3.55
CA SER A 43 20.57 -0.90 4.51
C SER A 43 19.89 0.44 4.83
N ALA A 44 19.34 1.13 3.82
CA ALA A 44 18.62 2.39 4.01
C ALA A 44 17.34 2.20 4.81
N VAL A 45 16.58 1.13 4.51
CA VAL A 45 15.37 0.77 5.28
C VAL A 45 15.73 0.43 6.73
N ARG A 46 16.86 -0.26 6.97
CA ARG A 46 17.33 -0.59 8.32
C ARG A 46 17.69 0.66 9.11
N LYS A 47 18.43 1.58 8.49
CA LYS A 47 18.82 2.86 9.08
C LYS A 47 17.57 3.68 9.46
N TRP A 48 16.62 3.80 8.54
CA TRP A 48 15.35 4.47 8.82
C TRP A 48 14.60 3.85 9.99
N TYR A 49 14.52 2.51 10.05
CA TYR A 49 13.86 1.82 11.16
C TYR A 49 14.54 2.12 12.51
N GLN A 50 15.88 2.09 12.56
CA GLN A 50 16.61 2.39 13.80
C GLN A 50 16.42 3.84 14.26
N GLU A 51 16.35 4.80 13.33
CA GLU A 51 16.23 6.23 13.65
C GLU A 51 14.79 6.66 13.99
N TYR A 52 13.79 6.10 13.31
CA TYR A 52 12.41 6.62 13.36
C TYR A 52 11.38 5.64 13.93
N ALA A 53 11.68 4.35 14.11
CA ALA A 53 10.66 3.39 14.55
C ALA A 53 10.10 3.74 15.94
N GLU A 54 10.93 4.28 16.82
CA GLU A 54 10.49 4.66 18.17
C GLU A 54 9.55 5.87 18.15
N ALA A 55 9.82 6.84 17.28
CA ALA A 55 8.98 8.02 17.12
C ALA A 55 7.66 7.70 16.38
N VAL A 56 7.70 6.83 15.37
CA VAL A 56 6.52 6.47 14.56
C VAL A 56 5.59 5.50 15.29
N TRP A 57 6.15 4.55 16.03
CA TRP A 57 5.41 3.54 16.80
C TRP A 57 5.89 3.58 18.26
N PRO A 58 5.38 4.52 19.06
CA PRO A 58 5.86 4.74 20.43
C PRO A 58 5.61 3.52 21.33
N ASP A 59 4.50 2.81 21.13
CA ASP A 59 4.21 1.59 21.85
C ASP A 59 5.08 0.41 21.36
N ALA A 60 5.92 -0.11 22.27
CA ALA A 60 6.84 -1.21 21.98
C ALA A 60 6.12 -2.53 21.66
N SER A 61 4.90 -2.76 22.18
CA SER A 61 4.14 -3.98 21.94
C SER A 61 3.52 -4.02 20.54
N SER A 62 3.11 -2.87 19.99
CA SER A 62 2.56 -2.77 18.65
C SER A 62 3.59 -2.44 17.57
N ARG A 63 4.77 -1.94 17.95
CA ARG A 63 5.88 -1.65 17.03
C ARG A 63 6.21 -2.87 16.16
N PRO A 64 6.27 -2.72 14.83
CA PRO A 64 6.59 -3.84 13.95
C PRO A 64 8.07 -4.18 14.13
N CYS A 65 8.46 -5.45 14.00
CA CYS A 65 9.89 -5.76 14.03
C CYS A 65 10.57 -5.29 12.73
N TRP A 66 11.90 -5.20 12.74
CA TRP A 66 12.69 -4.89 11.55
C TRP A 66 12.32 -5.79 10.35
N ARG A 67 12.12 -7.09 10.59
CA ARG A 67 11.76 -8.07 9.53
C ARG A 67 10.40 -7.74 8.90
N ASP A 68 9.43 -7.31 9.69
CA ASP A 68 8.11 -6.90 9.19
C ASP A 68 8.23 -5.67 8.27
N CYS A 69 9.07 -4.70 8.64
CA CYS A 69 9.31 -3.52 7.80
C CYS A 69 9.97 -3.89 6.46
N ARG A 70 10.93 -4.81 6.46
CA ARG A 70 11.56 -5.32 5.22
C ARG A 70 10.54 -6.03 4.32
N VAL A 71 9.70 -6.90 4.89
CA VAL A 71 8.65 -7.60 4.12
C VAL A 71 7.65 -6.60 3.55
N HIS A 72 7.22 -5.63 4.35
CA HIS A 72 6.29 -4.60 3.91
C HIS A 72 6.88 -3.72 2.79
N ALA A 73 8.17 -3.36 2.88
CA ALA A 73 8.88 -2.62 1.84
C ALA A 73 8.86 -3.31 0.47
N LYS A 74 8.98 -4.65 0.44
CA LYS A 74 8.92 -5.45 -0.80
C LYS A 74 7.59 -5.29 -1.54
N CYS A 75 6.50 -5.06 -0.82
CA CYS A 75 5.17 -4.92 -1.39
C CYS A 75 4.84 -3.50 -1.86
N LEU A 76 5.72 -2.53 -1.61
CA LEU A 76 5.50 -1.16 -2.02
C LEU A 76 5.83 -0.95 -3.51
N LYS A 77 5.00 -0.11 -4.13
CA LYS A 77 5.06 0.29 -5.53
C LYS A 77 5.05 1.82 -5.60
N SER A 78 5.54 2.36 -6.72
CA SER A 78 5.43 3.80 -6.97
C SER A 78 3.97 4.22 -7.09
N THR A 79 3.68 5.47 -6.77
CA THR A 79 2.33 6.04 -6.92
C THR A 79 1.89 6.03 -8.38
N GLU A 80 2.81 6.30 -9.30
CA GLU A 80 2.54 6.25 -10.74
C GLU A 80 2.22 4.84 -11.23
N GLU A 81 2.93 3.80 -10.77
CA GLU A 81 2.62 2.42 -11.11
C GLU A 81 1.22 2.02 -10.60
N VAL A 82 0.87 2.42 -9.37
CA VAL A 82 -0.46 2.16 -8.80
C VAL A 82 -1.55 2.90 -9.58
N LYS A 83 -1.33 4.16 -9.94
CA LYS A 83 -2.27 4.95 -10.76
C LYS A 83 -2.47 4.30 -12.14
N GLU A 84 -1.39 3.91 -12.80
CA GLU A 84 -1.42 3.28 -14.11
C GLU A 84 -2.15 1.93 -14.06
N TYR A 85 -1.90 1.13 -13.02
CA TYR A 85 -2.66 -0.10 -12.77
C TYR A 85 -4.16 0.17 -12.69
N PHE A 86 -4.59 1.15 -11.89
CA PHE A 86 -6.01 1.49 -11.77
C PHE A 86 -6.58 2.11 -13.06
N ARG A 87 -5.79 2.86 -13.84
CA ARG A 87 -6.20 3.40 -15.14
C ARG A 87 -6.51 2.26 -16.11
N LYS A 88 -5.58 1.32 -16.29
CA LYS A 88 -5.78 0.11 -17.12
C LYS A 88 -6.99 -0.69 -16.65
N TYR A 89 -7.11 -0.90 -15.34
CA TYR A 89 -8.22 -1.63 -14.73
C TYR A 89 -9.58 -0.96 -15.00
N ARG A 90 -9.68 0.37 -14.89
CA ARG A 90 -10.92 1.11 -15.18
C ARG A 90 -11.24 1.14 -16.67
N CYS A 91 -10.24 1.30 -17.54
CA CYS A 91 -10.44 1.29 -18.99
C CYS A 91 -10.94 -0.07 -19.50
N GLY A 92 -10.44 -1.18 -18.94
CA GLY A 92 -10.88 -2.53 -19.29
C GLY A 92 -12.27 -2.92 -18.74
N LYS A 93 -12.86 -2.07 -17.88
CA LYS A 93 -14.16 -2.31 -17.23
C LYS A 93 -15.31 -1.49 -17.81
N LYS A 94 -15.17 -0.89 -19.00
CA LYS A 94 -16.33 -0.27 -19.68
C LYS A 94 -17.38 -1.36 -19.98
N PRO A 95 -18.56 -1.33 -19.34
CA PRO A 95 -19.64 -2.26 -19.64
C PRO A 95 -20.30 -1.79 -20.93
N GLY A 96 -19.89 -2.35 -22.06
CA GLY A 96 -20.45 -1.97 -23.36
C GLY A 96 -19.71 -2.47 -24.60
N ALA A 97 -18.50 -3.02 -24.48
CA ALA A 97 -17.73 -3.53 -25.63
C ALA A 97 -18.10 -4.96 -26.06
N ASN A 98 -19.37 -5.35 -25.93
CA ASN A 98 -19.94 -6.51 -26.65
C ASN A 98 -20.52 -6.05 -28.00
N GLY A 99 -19.67 -5.44 -28.83
CA GLY A 99 -20.10 -4.91 -30.11
C GLY A 99 -18.93 -4.57 -31.00
N THR A 100 -18.33 -5.62 -31.59
CA THR A 100 -17.62 -5.64 -32.88
C THR A 100 -16.63 -4.51 -33.21
N ALA A 101 -15.34 -4.88 -33.33
CA ALA A 101 -14.36 -4.44 -34.35
C ALA A 101 -12.95 -4.20 -33.78
N GLN A 102 -11.98 -4.82 -34.47
CA GLN A 102 -10.51 -4.68 -34.40
C GLN A 102 -9.83 -5.32 -33.17
N ALA A 103 -9.14 -6.46 -33.26
CA ALA A 103 -8.43 -7.08 -34.39
C ALA A 103 -7.53 -6.09 -35.14
N ARG A 104 -6.48 -5.58 -34.47
CA ARG A 104 -5.13 -5.25 -35.00
C ARG A 104 -4.33 -4.47 -33.95
N GLY A 105 -3.17 -5.00 -33.57
CA GLY A 105 -2.23 -4.30 -32.68
C GLY A 105 -1.37 -5.17 -31.77
N ARG A 106 -1.09 -6.43 -32.13
CA ARG A 106 0.03 -7.20 -31.58
C ARG A 106 1.27 -6.82 -32.39
N ALA A 107 1.93 -5.73 -32.01
CA ALA A 107 3.20 -5.32 -32.58
C ALA A 107 4.18 -5.02 -31.44
N ALA A 108 5.24 -5.82 -31.42
CA ALA A 108 6.57 -5.63 -30.83
C ALA A 108 6.76 -4.55 -29.76
N ASN A 109 7.21 -4.97 -28.57
CA ASN A 109 8.33 -4.29 -27.92
C ASN A 109 9.14 -5.28 -27.06
N GLU A 110 10.11 -5.87 -27.76
CA GLU A 110 11.51 -6.08 -27.41
C GLU A 110 11.93 -6.35 -25.95
N SER A 111 12.77 -7.38 -25.87
CA SER A 111 13.65 -7.78 -24.77
C SER A 111 14.21 -6.62 -23.96
N ASN A 112 14.15 -6.75 -22.64
CA ASN A 112 15.34 -6.47 -21.85
C ASN A 112 15.59 -7.63 -20.91
N SER A 113 16.53 -8.45 -21.34
CA SER A 113 17.26 -9.42 -20.54
C SER A 113 18.26 -8.61 -19.72
N ASP A 114 18.13 -8.59 -18.40
CA ASP A 114 19.26 -8.25 -17.54
C ASP A 114 19.29 -9.21 -16.37
N SER A 115 20.37 -9.97 -16.35
CA SER A 115 20.71 -11.00 -15.41
C SER A 115 21.36 -10.35 -14.20
N ASP A 116 20.74 -10.44 -13.03
CA ASP A 116 21.46 -10.30 -11.76
C ASP A 116 21.30 -11.61 -10.98
N ALA A 117 22.39 -12.36 -10.98
CA ALA A 117 22.58 -13.56 -10.20
C ALA A 117 23.04 -13.14 -8.80
N ASP A 118 22.09 -12.97 -7.88
CA ASP A 118 22.40 -12.97 -6.45
C ASP A 118 22.17 -14.39 -5.91
N GLU A 119 23.28 -15.09 -5.73
CA GLU A 119 23.38 -16.30 -4.92
C GLU A 119 23.20 -15.92 -3.44
N ASP A 120 21.96 -15.96 -2.94
CA ASP A 120 21.70 -16.05 -1.50
C ASP A 120 21.38 -17.52 -1.16
N GLU A 121 22.40 -18.21 -0.66
CA GLU A 121 22.25 -19.45 0.08
C GLU A 121 21.46 -19.23 1.38
N ASP A 122 20.76 -20.30 1.79
CA ASP A 122 19.96 -20.47 3.01
C ASP A 122 18.53 -19.91 3.02
N ALA A 123 17.70 -20.47 2.14
CA ALA A 123 16.27 -20.67 2.40
C ALA A 123 15.97 -22.15 2.56
N SER A 124 16.72 -22.84 3.42
CA SER A 124 16.27 -24.13 3.92
C SER A 124 15.19 -23.89 4.99
N ASN A 125 14.06 -24.59 4.84
CA ASN A 125 13.03 -24.75 5.87
C ASN A 125 12.03 -23.60 6.08
N TYR A 126 10.97 -23.51 5.26
CA TYR A 126 9.57 -23.38 5.71
C TYR A 126 8.58 -23.65 4.56
N THR A 127 8.73 -24.80 3.89
CA THR A 127 7.66 -25.40 3.07
C THR A 127 6.82 -26.32 3.96
N ALA A 128 6.15 -25.75 4.96
CA ALA A 128 5.17 -26.46 5.76
C ALA A 128 3.76 -26.13 5.27
N GLY A 129 3.19 -27.03 4.46
CA GLY A 129 1.76 -27.32 4.46
C GLY A 129 0.81 -26.26 3.93
N ARG A 130 0.81 -26.03 2.60
CA ARG A 130 -0.40 -25.53 1.92
C ARG A 130 -0.91 -26.57 0.92
N VAL A 131 -1.29 -27.73 1.46
CA VAL A 131 -2.24 -28.62 0.77
C VAL A 131 -3.55 -27.86 0.71
N GLN A 132 -3.94 -27.42 -0.48
CA GLN A 132 -5.32 -27.00 -0.75
C GLN A 132 -6.17 -28.26 -0.79
N PRO A 133 -7.11 -28.52 0.15
CA PRO A 133 -8.17 -29.45 -0.15
C PRO A 133 -9.07 -28.82 -1.22
N ALA A 134 -9.29 -29.61 -2.25
CA ALA A 134 -10.11 -29.31 -3.40
C ALA A 134 -11.53 -28.87 -3.00
N ARG A 135 -12.10 -28.03 -3.87
CA ARG A 135 -13.54 -27.78 -4.05
C ARG A 135 -14.40 -28.98 -3.65
N GLN A 136 -15.21 -28.83 -2.61
CA GLN A 136 -16.40 -29.64 -2.39
C GLN A 136 -17.32 -28.90 -1.41
N TYR A 137 -18.04 -27.89 -1.91
CA TYR A 137 -19.31 -27.40 -1.35
C TYR A 137 -20.02 -26.61 -2.45
N ALA A 138 -20.40 -27.32 -3.51
CA ALA A 138 -21.68 -27.03 -4.16
C ALA A 138 -22.75 -27.73 -3.30
N ASP A 139 -23.95 -27.15 -3.24
CA ASP A 139 -25.11 -27.63 -2.48
C ASP A 139 -25.13 -27.35 -0.98
N GLN A 140 -25.31 -26.06 -0.63
CA GLN A 140 -26.27 -25.62 0.41
C GLN A 140 -26.31 -24.09 0.47
N VAL A 141 -27.07 -23.49 -0.44
CA VAL A 141 -27.63 -22.14 -0.24
C VAL A 141 -29.06 -22.32 0.26
N PRO A 142 -29.40 -21.94 1.51
CA PRO A 142 -30.80 -21.83 1.89
C PRO A 142 -31.43 -20.70 1.06
N ALA A 143 -32.56 -21.03 0.43
CA ALA A 143 -33.40 -20.08 -0.27
C ALA A 143 -33.82 -18.97 0.70
N PHE A 144 -33.29 -17.76 0.52
CA PHE A 144 -33.83 -16.58 1.18
C PHE A 144 -35.17 -16.23 0.52
N PRO A 145 -36.28 -16.15 1.28
CA PRO A 145 -37.54 -15.70 0.72
C PRO A 145 -37.40 -14.25 0.28
N LEU A 146 -37.61 -14.04 -1.02
CA LEU A 146 -37.89 -12.74 -1.65
C LEU A 146 -39.25 -12.24 -1.11
N GLY A 147 -39.24 -11.73 0.11
CA GLY A 147 -40.35 -10.95 0.68
C GLY A 147 -40.29 -9.53 0.15
N GLY A 148 -41.17 -9.22 -0.79
CA GLY A 148 -41.34 -7.87 -1.33
C GLY A 148 -41.74 -6.87 -0.26
N LEU A 149 -41.15 -5.68 -0.34
CA LEU A 149 -41.74 -4.46 0.22
C LEU A 149 -41.96 -3.48 -0.93
N PRO A 150 -43.22 -3.15 -1.25
CA PRO A 150 -43.55 -2.04 -2.12
C PRO A 150 -43.47 -0.72 -1.35
N GLY A 151 -42.94 0.31 -2.01
CA GLY A 151 -43.27 1.69 -1.69
C GLY A 151 -42.25 2.45 -0.84
N ALA A 152 -41.37 3.17 -1.52
CA ALA A 152 -40.99 4.51 -1.11
C ALA A 152 -40.37 5.22 -2.33
N ALA A 153 -41.23 5.81 -3.15
CA ALA A 153 -40.82 6.87 -4.05
C ALA A 153 -40.30 8.03 -3.20
N VAL A 154 -39.00 8.30 -3.24
CA VAL A 154 -38.44 9.54 -2.71
C VAL A 154 -38.10 10.44 -3.89
N LEU A 155 -38.82 11.56 -3.89
CA LEU A 155 -38.75 12.69 -4.81
C LEU A 155 -37.32 13.09 -5.16
N MET A 156 -37.14 13.35 -6.45
CA MET A 156 -36.13 14.27 -6.95
C MET A 156 -36.31 15.66 -6.32
N HIS A 157 -35.22 16.18 -5.75
CA HIS A 157 -35.05 17.62 -5.61
C HIS A 157 -33.75 18.04 -6.28
N SER A 158 -33.93 18.64 -7.45
CA SER A 158 -32.95 19.42 -8.20
C SER A 158 -32.92 20.84 -7.62
N LEU A 159 -31.82 21.21 -6.98
CA LEU A 159 -31.34 22.58 -6.72
C LEU A 159 -29.81 22.43 -6.65
N GLY A 160 -28.97 23.04 -7.49
CA GLY A 160 -29.01 24.42 -7.93
C GLY A 160 -27.94 25.20 -7.15
N ARG A 161 -26.88 25.60 -7.87
CA ARG A 161 -25.90 26.69 -7.62
C ARG A 161 -24.46 26.26 -7.39
N GLY A 162 -23.65 26.58 -8.40
CA GLY A 162 -22.22 26.70 -8.29
C GLY A 162 -21.83 27.81 -7.31
N GLN A 163 -20.89 27.50 -6.43
CA GLN A 163 -20.11 28.50 -5.72
C GLN A 163 -18.70 28.50 -6.29
N LYS A 164 -18.39 29.65 -6.90
CA LYS A 164 -17.08 30.09 -7.33
C LYS A 164 -16.26 30.34 -6.07
N LEU A 165 -15.45 29.36 -5.66
CA LEU A 165 -14.52 29.55 -4.54
C LEU A 165 -13.45 30.55 -4.99
N GLN A 166 -13.44 31.66 -4.27
CA GLN A 166 -12.47 32.74 -4.42
C GLN A 166 -11.08 32.22 -4.05
N ALA A 167 -10.09 32.63 -4.84
CA ALA A 167 -8.68 32.43 -4.56
C ALA A 167 -8.30 33.17 -3.27
N SER A 168 -8.16 32.42 -2.18
CA SER A 168 -7.59 32.91 -0.93
C SER A 168 -6.08 33.14 -1.13
N SER A 169 -5.67 34.37 -0.85
CA SER A 169 -4.32 34.91 -0.89
C SER A 169 -3.27 33.98 -0.26
N ALA A 170 -2.14 33.81 -0.95
CA ALA A 170 -0.97 33.14 -0.42
C ALA A 170 -0.38 33.90 0.79
N PRO A 171 0.03 33.21 1.86
CA PRO A 171 0.76 33.83 2.96
C PRO A 171 2.18 34.18 2.54
N THR A 172 2.53 35.46 2.64
CA THR A 172 3.89 35.99 2.48
C THR A 172 4.76 35.48 3.62
N TRP A 173 5.68 34.55 3.33
CA TRP A 173 6.71 34.12 4.27
C TRP A 173 7.82 35.18 4.33
N THR A 174 7.91 35.91 5.45
CA THR A 174 9.08 36.73 5.78
C THR A 174 10.19 35.84 6.35
N PRO A 175 11.40 35.83 5.77
CA PRO A 175 12.52 35.11 6.34
C PRO A 175 13.01 35.81 7.62
N VAL A 176 12.89 35.13 8.76
CA VAL A 176 13.54 35.53 10.02
C VAL A 176 15.05 35.40 9.85
N GLY A 177 15.74 36.51 10.09
CA GLY A 177 17.18 36.66 9.89
C GLY A 177 18.01 35.65 10.68
N MET A 178 18.92 35.00 9.97
CA MET A 178 20.06 34.30 10.53
C MET A 178 21.00 35.32 11.19
N ARG A 179 21.00 35.36 12.53
CA ARG A 179 22.08 35.99 13.30
C ARG A 179 23.26 35.02 13.33
N ALA A 180 24.32 35.37 12.60
CA ALA A 180 25.63 34.75 12.72
C ALA A 180 26.21 35.07 14.11
N ALA A 181 26.44 34.05 14.93
CA ALA A 181 27.26 34.15 16.12
C ALA A 181 28.71 33.87 15.74
N ALA A 182 29.52 34.94 15.69
CA ALA A 182 30.96 34.83 15.58
C ALA A 182 31.54 34.52 16.98
N THR A 183 32.16 33.35 17.14
CA THR A 183 33.00 33.01 18.29
C THR A 183 34.44 33.45 18.03
N PRO A 184 35.07 34.28 18.88
CA PRO A 184 36.50 34.56 18.78
C PRO A 184 37.33 33.40 19.35
N LEU A 185 38.30 32.96 18.57
CA LEU A 185 39.42 32.10 18.97
C LEU A 185 40.28 32.82 20.02
N SER A 186 40.38 32.26 21.22
CA SER A 186 41.40 32.64 22.19
C SER A 186 42.57 31.69 22.04
N LEU A 187 43.73 32.21 21.63
CA LEU A 187 45.02 31.53 21.75
C LEU A 187 45.46 31.56 23.23
N SER A 188 45.99 30.44 23.71
CA SER A 188 47.03 30.38 24.74
C SER A 188 47.84 29.10 24.52
#